data_AF-A0A3D0Y5F0-F1
#
_entry.id   AF-A0A3D0Y5F0-F1
#
_cell.length_a   1.000
_cell.length_b   1.000
_cell.length_c   1.000
_cell.angle_alpha   90.00
_cell.angle_beta   90.00
_cell.angle_gamma   90.00
#
_symmetry.space_group_name_H-M   'P 1'
#
loop_
_entity.id
_entity.type
_entity.pdbx_description
1 polymer ?
#
loop_
_entity_poly.entity_id
_entity_poly.type
_entity_poly.pdbx_seq_one_letter_code
_entity_poly.pdbx_strand_id
1 'polypeptide(L)'
;MLLRALILAAVVMVLWNPFVLVFDPGFQLSFLATIGLVFVSPHFEQHLLWVPEVAGLRGIVAATFATQLTVLPLLLYQIGAISLVAPIVNVLILPLVPTVMFLSFVAGIVGMHSLFLATPFAWAGYILLTYMFLVVDFFSSIQFASVTLPVMQWWVLLLFYCIALIIYCKTYADDVT
;
A
#
# COMPACT_ATOMS: atom_id res chain seq x y z
N MET A 1 16.34 -7.47 -10.13
CA MET A 1 15.38 -7.42 -11.26
C MET A 1 14.31 -6.35 -11.04
N LEU A 2 13.65 -6.34 -9.88
CA LEU A 2 12.58 -5.39 -9.53
C LEU A 2 12.96 -3.91 -9.69
N LEU A 3 14.14 -3.46 -9.22
CA LEU A 3 14.58 -2.07 -9.38
C LEU A 3 14.68 -1.63 -10.85
N ARG A 4 15.14 -2.52 -11.74
CA ARG A 4 15.25 -2.23 -13.18
C ARG A 4 13.87 -2.09 -13.81
N ALA A 5 12.91 -2.93 -13.41
CA ALA A 5 11.52 -2.83 -13.84
C ALA A 5 10.86 -1.55 -13.32
N LEU A 6 11.15 -1.15 -12.07
CA LEU A 6 10.64 0.09 -11.48
C LEU A 6 11.18 1.33 -12.19
N ILE A 7 12.48 1.37 -12.48
CA ILE A 7 13.11 2.46 -13.24
C ILE A 7 12.56 2.49 -14.67
N LEU A 8 12.42 1.34 -15.33
CA LEU A 8 11.83 1.26 -16.66
C LEU A 8 10.39 1.79 -16.66
N ALA A 9 9.57 1.39 -15.69
CA ALA A 9 8.20 1.87 -15.56
C ALA A 9 8.14 3.38 -15.35
N ALA A 10 8.99 3.92 -14.47
CA ALA A 10 9.10 5.37 -14.25
C ALA A 10 9.51 6.11 -15.53
N VAL A 11 10.51 5.60 -16.26
CA VAL A 11 10.96 6.20 -17.53
C VAL A 11 9.85 6.19 -18.57
N VAL A 12 9.14 5.06 -18.74
CA VAL A 12 8.04 4.95 -19.71
C VAL A 12 6.88 5.89 -19.35
N MET A 13 6.51 5.98 -18.07
CA MET A 13 5.43 6.87 -17.63
C MET A 13 5.80 8.34 -17.79
N VAL A 14 7.05 8.72 -17.50
CA VAL A 14 7.56 10.09 -17.69
C VAL A 14 7.66 10.45 -19.17
N LEU A 15 8.04 9.50 -20.04
CA LEU A 15 8.07 9.71 -21.49
C LEU A 15 6.67 9.94 -22.06
N TRP A 16 5.64 9.28 -21.53
CA TRP A 16 4.26 9.51 -21.94
C TRP A 16 3.77 10.87 -21.47
N ASN A 17 3.96 11.19 -20.19
CA ASN A 17 3.55 12.47 -19.64
C ASN A 17 4.51 12.93 -18.53
N PRO A 18 5.35 13.96 -18.80
CA PRO A 18 6.34 14.43 -17.84
C PRO A 18 5.71 15.06 -16.59
N PHE A 19 4.43 15.44 -16.64
CA PHE A 19 3.71 15.98 -15.48
C PHE A 19 3.30 14.91 -14.46
N VAL A 20 3.32 13.62 -14.82
CA VAL A 20 2.97 12.51 -13.90
C VAL A 20 3.88 12.50 -12.67
N LEU A 21 5.13 12.91 -12.81
CA LEU A 21 6.09 12.91 -11.71
C LEU A 21 5.73 13.93 -10.60
N VAL A 22 5.04 15.02 -10.94
CA VAL A 22 4.78 16.14 -10.02
C VAL A 22 3.30 16.27 -9.67
N PHE A 23 2.40 15.96 -10.61
CA PHE A 23 0.97 16.22 -10.51
C PHE A 23 0.12 14.96 -10.31
N ASP A 24 0.72 13.77 -10.27
CA ASP A 24 -0.01 12.52 -10.02
C ASP A 24 0.31 11.95 -8.62
N PRO A 25 -0.53 12.28 -7.61
CA PRO A 25 -0.52 11.65 -6.29
C PRO A 25 -0.41 10.13 -6.31
N GLY A 26 -1.15 9.48 -7.21
CA GLY A 26 -1.24 8.03 -7.28
C GLY A 26 0.10 7.43 -7.68
N PHE A 27 0.73 7.99 -8.72
CA PHE A 27 2.06 7.57 -9.14
C PHE A 27 3.09 7.74 -8.02
N GLN A 28 3.13 8.91 -7.37
CA GLN A 28 4.11 9.19 -6.32
C GLN A 28 3.93 8.25 -5.12
N LEU A 29 2.68 8.03 -4.67
CA LEU A 29 2.39 7.12 -3.57
C LEU A 29 2.73 5.67 -3.92
N SER A 30 2.35 5.18 -5.10
CA SER A 30 2.66 3.79 -5.51
C SER A 30 4.15 3.56 -5.73
N PHE A 31 4.87 4.50 -6.34
CA PHE A 31 6.31 4.40 -6.56
C PHE A 31 7.05 4.34 -5.23
N LEU A 32 6.69 5.22 -4.31
CA LEU A 32 7.32 5.33 -3.00
C LEU A 32 6.96 4.15 -2.08
N ALA A 33 5.72 3.65 -2.15
CA ALA A 33 5.34 2.40 -1.50
C ALA A 33 6.17 1.22 -2.03
N THR A 34 6.39 1.12 -3.35
CA THR A 34 7.20 0.05 -3.94
C THR A 34 8.67 0.11 -3.47
N ILE A 35 9.24 1.31 -3.35
CA ILE A 35 10.57 1.51 -2.76
C ILE A 35 10.58 1.06 -1.29
N GLY A 36 9.60 1.49 -0.48
CA GLY A 36 9.45 1.07 0.91
C GLY A 36 9.34 -0.45 1.06
N LEU A 37 8.58 -1.10 0.19
CA LEU A 37 8.45 -2.56 0.18
C LEU A 37 9.80 -3.23 -0.11
N VAL A 38 10.55 -2.78 -1.12
CA VAL A 38 11.80 -3.44 -1.53
C VAL A 38 12.92 -3.22 -0.51
N PHE A 39 13.05 -2.02 0.06
CA PHE A 39 14.19 -1.66 0.90
C PHE A 39 13.91 -1.69 2.40
N VAL A 40 12.67 -1.39 2.82
CA VAL A 40 12.31 -1.24 4.25
C VAL A 40 11.59 -2.48 4.79
N SER A 41 10.81 -3.20 3.96
CA SER A 41 10.16 -4.46 4.37
C SER A 41 11.09 -5.52 4.95
N PRO A 42 12.27 -5.84 4.35
CA PRO A 42 13.13 -6.89 4.91
C PRO A 42 13.68 -6.51 6.29
N HIS A 43 13.88 -5.22 6.56
CA HIS A 43 14.35 -4.74 7.85
C HIS A 43 13.27 -4.90 8.94
N PHE A 44 12.00 -4.63 8.60
CA PHE A 44 10.88 -4.90 9.51
C PHE A 44 10.69 -6.39 9.75
N GLU A 45 10.86 -7.22 8.72
CA GLU A 45 10.69 -8.67 8.83
C GLU A 45 11.66 -9.30 9.84
N GLN A 46 12.91 -8.80 9.91
CA GLN A 46 13.92 -9.23 10.88
C GLN A 46 13.59 -8.83 12.33
N HIS A 47 12.85 -7.74 12.53
CA HIS A 47 12.46 -7.28 13.87
C HIS A 47 11.10 -7.87 14.31
N LEU A 48 10.28 -8.34 13.37
CA LEU A 48 8.96 -8.93 13.62
C LEU A 48 8.99 -10.45 13.87
N LEU A 49 10.03 -10.94 14.58
CA LEU A 49 10.15 -12.36 14.94
C LEU A 49 9.05 -12.87 15.87
N TRP A 50 8.30 -11.94 16.51
CA TRP A 50 7.18 -12.30 17.39
C TRP A 50 5.89 -12.66 16.62
N VAL A 51 5.82 -12.34 15.31
CA VAL A 51 4.66 -12.70 14.48
C VAL A 51 4.89 -14.08 13.87
N PRO A 52 4.02 -15.07 14.12
CA PRO A 52 4.21 -16.41 13.59
C PRO A 52 4.08 -16.41 12.07
N GLU A 53 4.95 -17.17 11.40
CA GLU A 53 5.03 -17.29 9.93
C GLU A 53 3.92 -18.19 9.36
N VAL A 54 2.69 -18.01 9.83
CA VAL A 54 1.53 -18.74 9.33
C VAL A 54 1.07 -18.06 8.04
N ALA A 55 1.08 -18.79 6.94
CA ALA A 55 0.58 -18.35 5.63
C ALA A 55 1.18 -17.03 5.08
N GLY A 56 2.42 -16.68 5.46
CA GLY A 56 3.09 -15.45 4.98
C GLY A 56 2.61 -14.16 5.65
N LEU A 57 1.85 -14.23 6.74
CA LEU A 57 1.35 -13.08 7.49
C LEU A 57 2.46 -12.13 7.94
N ARG A 58 3.61 -12.66 8.38
CA ARG A 58 4.77 -11.84 8.76
C ARG A 58 5.20 -10.91 7.62
N GLY A 59 5.28 -11.43 6.40
CA GLY A 59 5.63 -10.65 5.21
C GLY A 59 4.59 -9.59 4.88
N ILE A 60 3.29 -9.90 5.01
CA ILE A 60 2.20 -8.95 4.77
C ILE A 60 2.24 -7.82 5.79
N VAL A 61 2.42 -8.14 7.07
CA VAL A 61 2.49 -7.15 8.16
C VAL A 61 3.74 -6.28 7.99
N ALA A 62 4.90 -6.88 7.77
CA ALA A 62 6.15 -6.16 7.54
C ALA A 62 6.05 -5.24 6.31
N ALA A 63 5.52 -5.73 5.19
CA ALA A 63 5.32 -4.94 3.99
C ALA A 63 4.32 -3.80 4.23
N THR A 64 3.22 -4.05 4.95
CA THR A 64 2.23 -3.02 5.27
C THR A 64 2.85 -1.92 6.13
N PHE A 65 3.57 -2.25 7.21
CA PHE A 65 4.21 -1.24 8.05
C PHE A 65 5.33 -0.48 7.31
N ALA A 66 6.17 -1.18 6.55
CA ALA A 66 7.26 -0.59 5.79
C ALA A 66 6.74 0.38 4.74
N THR A 67 5.75 -0.03 3.96
CA THR A 67 5.11 0.84 2.97
C THR A 67 4.43 2.01 3.67
N GLN A 68 3.59 1.78 4.68
CA GLN A 68 2.87 2.81 5.41
C GLN A 68 3.80 3.90 5.94
N LEU A 69 4.91 3.53 6.60
CA LEU A 69 5.90 4.47 7.11
C LEU A 69 6.59 5.27 6.00
N THR A 70 6.86 4.62 4.87
CA THR A 70 7.52 5.26 3.73
C THR A 70 6.57 6.27 3.06
N VAL A 71 5.31 5.91 2.81
CA VAL A 71 4.32 6.83 2.20
C VAL A 71 3.69 7.83 3.18
N LEU A 72 3.75 7.60 4.50
CA LEU A 72 3.16 8.48 5.53
C LEU A 72 3.48 9.98 5.32
N PRO A 73 4.75 10.42 5.17
CA PRO A 73 5.07 11.83 4.98
C PRO A 73 4.44 12.42 3.72
N LEU A 74 4.40 11.65 2.62
CA LEU A 74 3.81 12.09 1.37
C LEU A 74 2.27 12.13 1.44
N LEU A 75 1.65 11.17 2.11
CA LEU A 75 0.21 11.15 2.42
C LEU A 75 -0.18 12.38 3.23
N LEU A 76 0.60 12.73 4.25
CA LEU A 76 0.40 13.92 5.06
C LEU A 76 0.51 15.22 4.26
N TYR A 77 1.45 15.28 3.32
CA TYR A 77 1.65 16.46 2.49
C TYR A 77 0.49 16.68 1.50
N GLN A 78 -0.03 15.61 0.90
CA GLN A 78 -1.04 15.72 -0.16
C GLN A 78 -2.48 15.66 0.35
N ILE A 79 -2.75 14.72 1.25
CA ILE A 79 -4.11 14.43 1.74
C ILE A 79 -4.36 15.14 3.08
N GLY A 80 -3.31 15.32 3.91
CA GLY A 80 -3.45 15.93 5.23
C GLY A 80 -4.21 15.06 6.23
N ALA A 81 -4.34 13.76 5.98
CA ALA A 81 -5.02 12.83 6.88
C ALA A 81 -4.21 11.54 7.03
N ILE A 82 -4.11 11.04 8.27
CA ILE A 82 -3.56 9.71 8.56
C ILE A 82 -4.69 8.82 9.04
N SER A 83 -4.86 7.67 8.39
CA SER A 83 -5.67 6.60 8.94
C SER A 83 -4.84 5.71 9.86
N LEU A 84 -5.06 5.80 11.17
CA LEU A 84 -4.36 4.96 12.16
C LEU A 84 -4.81 3.49 12.08
N VAL A 85 -5.99 3.28 11.52
CA VAL A 85 -6.64 1.96 11.47
C VAL A 85 -6.30 1.24 10.17
N ALA A 86 -5.74 1.95 9.19
CA ALA A 86 -5.31 1.40 7.90
C ALA A 86 -4.39 0.17 8.00
N PRO A 87 -3.38 0.10 8.89
CA PRO A 87 -2.53 -1.10 8.98
C PRO A 87 -3.33 -2.35 9.34
N ILE A 88 -4.26 -2.25 10.29
CA ILE A 88 -5.09 -3.37 10.75
C ILE A 88 -6.06 -3.77 9.63
N VAL A 89 -6.75 -2.79 9.06
CA VAL A 89 -7.73 -3.01 7.99
C VAL A 89 -7.08 -3.64 6.75
N ASN A 90 -5.90 -3.15 6.36
CA ASN A 90 -5.16 -3.69 5.22
C ASN A 90 -4.74 -5.15 5.44
N VAL A 91 -4.33 -5.54 6.64
CA VAL A 91 -3.98 -6.94 6.94
C VAL A 91 -5.20 -7.85 6.83
N LEU A 92 -6.40 -7.38 7.19
CA LEU A 92 -7.64 -8.15 7.06
C LEU A 92 -8.14 -8.22 5.61
N ILE A 93 -8.00 -7.13 4.86
CA ILE A 93 -8.60 -6.98 3.53
C ILE A 93 -7.67 -7.46 2.41
N LEU A 94 -6.37 -7.11 2.44
CA LEU A 94 -5.44 -7.38 1.34
C LEU A 94 -5.37 -8.85 0.91
N PRO A 95 -5.41 -9.86 1.81
CA PRO A 95 -5.42 -11.27 1.37
C PRO A 95 -6.64 -11.64 0.53
N LEU A 96 -7.77 -10.96 0.72
CA LEU A 96 -9.02 -11.22 0.01
C LEU A 96 -9.13 -10.43 -1.30
N VAL A 97 -8.36 -9.35 -1.46
CA VAL A 97 -8.41 -8.47 -2.66
C VAL A 97 -8.16 -9.26 -3.96
N PRO A 98 -7.11 -10.10 -4.08
CA PRO A 98 -6.87 -10.87 -5.31
C PRO A 98 -8.04 -11.80 -5.65
N THR A 99 -8.65 -12.42 -4.64
CA THR A 99 -9.79 -13.32 -4.81
C THR A 99 -11.01 -12.56 -5.34
N VAL A 100 -11.33 -11.40 -4.75
CA VAL A 100 -12.43 -10.55 -5.20
C VAL A 100 -12.20 -10.04 -6.61
N MET A 101 -10.97 -9.60 -6.92
CA MET A 101 -10.60 -9.14 -8.26
C MET A 101 -10.77 -10.27 -9.29
N PHE A 102 -10.32 -11.49 -8.96
CA PHE A 102 -10.47 -12.64 -9.84
C PHE A 102 -11.94 -13.00 -10.08
N LEU A 103 -12.75 -13.07 -9.02
CA LEU A 103 -14.18 -13.36 -9.14
C LEU A 103 -14.91 -12.29 -9.96
N SER A 104 -14.61 -11.02 -9.72
CA SER A 104 -15.21 -9.89 -10.46
C SER A 104 -14.79 -9.90 -11.93
N PHE A 105 -13.55 -10.26 -12.23
CA PHE A 105 -13.04 -10.41 -13.58
C PHE A 105 -13.74 -11.55 -14.34
N VAL A 106 -13.84 -12.73 -13.72
CA VAL A 106 -14.56 -13.88 -14.31
C VAL A 106 -16.04 -13.55 -14.51
N ALA A 107 -16.68 -12.93 -13.52
CA ALA A 107 -18.06 -12.47 -13.64
C ALA A 107 -18.25 -11.48 -14.79
N GLY A 108 -17.31 -10.56 -14.98
CA GLY A 108 -17.31 -9.60 -16.09
C GLY A 108 -17.21 -10.29 -17.46
N ILE A 109 -16.24 -11.20 -17.65
CA ILE A 109 -16.06 -11.93 -18.91
C ILE A 109 -17.28 -12.80 -19.22
N VAL A 110 -17.73 -13.59 -18.26
CA VAL A 110 -18.89 -14.48 -18.45
C VAL A 110 -20.16 -13.66 -18.68
N GLY A 111 -20.28 -12.50 -18.03
CA GLY A 111 -21.40 -11.57 -18.18
C GLY A 111 -21.54 -10.99 -19.58
N MET A 112 -20.44 -10.86 -20.33
CA MET A 112 -20.48 -10.47 -21.75
C MET A 112 -21.17 -11.52 -22.63
N HIS A 113 -21.16 -12.79 -22.21
CA HIS A 113 -21.75 -13.90 -22.97
C HIS A 113 -23.14 -14.30 -22.44
N SER A 114 -23.31 -14.39 -21.12
CA SER A 114 -24.57 -14.74 -20.48
C SER A 114 -24.63 -14.24 -19.04
N LEU A 115 -25.64 -13.43 -18.75
CA LEU A 115 -25.87 -12.89 -17.41
C LEU A 115 -26.17 -14.02 -16.40
N PHE A 116 -26.88 -15.07 -16.82
CA PHE A 116 -27.27 -16.19 -15.94
C PHE A 116 -26.06 -16.97 -15.43
N LEU A 117 -25.07 -17.24 -16.30
CA LEU A 117 -23.83 -17.91 -15.91
C LEU A 117 -22.91 -17.01 -15.06
N ALA A 118 -23.00 -15.69 -15.22
CA ALA A 118 -22.21 -14.74 -14.45
C ALA A 118 -22.72 -14.57 -13.00
N THR A 119 -24.02 -14.73 -12.77
CA THR A 119 -24.69 -14.56 -11.48
C THR A 119 -23.97 -15.21 -10.28
N PRO A 120 -23.59 -16.50 -10.31
CA PRO A 120 -22.93 -17.13 -9.17
C PRO A 120 -21.56 -16.51 -8.85
N PHE A 121 -20.78 -16.13 -9.87
CA PHE A 121 -19.48 -15.49 -9.68
C PHE A 121 -19.64 -14.04 -9.16
N ALA A 122 -20.62 -13.31 -9.69
CA ALA A 122 -20.96 -11.98 -9.24
C ALA A 122 -21.42 -11.98 -7.78
N TRP A 123 -22.28 -12.92 -7.40
CA TRP A 123 -22.74 -13.08 -6.01
C TRP A 123 -21.61 -13.44 -5.06
N ALA A 124 -20.74 -14.38 -5.45
CA ALA A 124 -19.59 -14.73 -4.64
C ALA A 124 -18.65 -13.52 -4.45
N GLY A 125 -18.38 -12.76 -5.52
CA GLY A 125 -17.59 -11.53 -5.44
C GLY A 125 -18.25 -10.47 -4.55
N TYR A 126 -19.57 -10.31 -4.69
CA TYR A 126 -20.36 -9.38 -3.90
C TYR A 126 -20.33 -9.68 -2.39
N ILE A 127 -20.41 -10.96 -2.00
CA ILE A 127 -20.32 -11.37 -0.58
C ILE A 127 -18.96 -10.97 0.01
N LEU A 128 -17.87 -11.28 -0.68
CA LEU A 128 -16.52 -10.93 -0.20
C LEU A 128 -16.32 -9.40 -0.18
N LEU A 129 -16.83 -8.69 -1.18
CA LEU A 129 -16.77 -7.22 -1.22
C LEU A 129 -17.57 -6.60 -0.07
N THR A 130 -18.74 -7.15 0.25
CA THR A 130 -19.57 -6.73 1.38
C THR A 130 -18.84 -6.93 2.70
N TYR A 131 -18.13 -8.06 2.86
CA TYR A 131 -17.27 -8.27 4.02
C TYR A 131 -16.19 -7.19 4.13
N MET A 132 -15.49 -6.86 3.03
CA MET A 132 -14.48 -5.81 3.03
C MET A 132 -15.08 -4.45 3.45
N PHE A 133 -16.22 -4.07 2.88
CA PHE A 133 -16.88 -2.80 3.24
C PHE A 133 -17.32 -2.78 4.70
N LEU A 134 -17.87 -3.87 5.23
CA LEU A 134 -18.28 -3.96 6.64
C LEU A 134 -17.08 -3.77 7.56
N VAL A 135 -15.94 -4.40 7.23
CA VAL A 135 -14.68 -4.20 7.96
C VAL A 135 -14.27 -2.72 7.90
N VAL A 136 -14.23 -2.11 6.72
CA VAL A 136 -13.86 -0.70 6.56
C VAL A 136 -14.79 0.20 7.39
N ASP A 137 -16.10 0.06 7.24
CA ASP A 137 -17.10 0.90 7.91
C ASP A 137 -17.04 0.76 9.44
N PHE A 138 -16.87 -0.47 9.94
CA PHE A 138 -16.71 -0.73 11.36
C PHE A 138 -15.47 0.00 11.90
N PHE A 139 -14.34 -0.11 11.21
CA PHE A 139 -13.09 0.50 11.64
C PHE A 139 -13.02 2.01 11.38
N SER A 140 -13.73 2.55 10.38
CA SER A 140 -13.81 3.99 10.12
C SER A 140 -14.75 4.73 11.06
N SER A 141 -15.70 4.03 11.68
CA SER A 141 -16.62 4.61 12.68
C SER A 141 -15.94 4.98 14.01
N ILE A 142 -14.70 4.52 14.21
CA ILE A 142 -13.90 4.82 15.38
C ILE A 142 -13.46 6.29 15.32
N GLN A 143 -13.72 7.04 16.38
CA GLN A 143 -13.44 8.48 16.54
C GLN A 143 -11.96 8.91 16.31
N PHE A 144 -11.01 7.98 16.32
CA PHE A 144 -9.60 8.20 15.96
C PHE A 144 -9.19 7.51 14.65
N ALA A 145 -10.16 7.12 13.81
CA ALA A 145 -9.90 6.38 12.58
C ALA A 145 -9.08 7.19 11.59
N SER A 146 -9.29 8.51 11.55
CA SER A 146 -8.46 9.44 10.79
C SER A 146 -8.12 10.67 11.61
N VAL A 147 -6.84 11.02 11.67
CA VAL A 147 -6.38 12.28 12.24
C VAL A 147 -6.09 13.21 11.08
N THR A 148 -6.91 14.24 10.91
CA THR A 148 -6.65 15.32 9.96
C THR A 148 -5.63 16.26 10.55
N LEU A 149 -4.45 16.32 9.94
CA LEU A 149 -3.38 17.23 10.34
C LEU A 149 -3.35 18.42 9.37
N PRO A 150 -2.98 19.62 9.86
CA PRO A 150 -2.76 20.75 8.96
C PRO A 150 -1.70 20.38 7.92
N VAL A 151 -1.96 20.76 6.68
CA VAL A 151 -1.16 20.38 5.50
C VAL A 151 0.32 20.63 5.79
N MET A 152 1.11 19.56 5.77
CA MET A 152 2.51 19.64 6.15
C MET A 152 3.26 20.52 5.13
N GLN A 153 4.11 21.43 5.59
CA GLN A 153 4.90 22.28 4.70
C GLN A 153 6.01 21.44 4.03
N TRP A 154 6.33 21.75 2.77
CA TRP A 154 7.26 20.97 1.93
C TRP A 154 8.66 20.77 2.56
N TRP A 155 9.12 21.68 3.41
CA TRP A 155 10.38 21.55 4.14
C TRP A 155 10.38 20.47 5.23
N VAL A 156 9.23 20.22 5.87
CA VAL A 156 9.10 19.16 6.88
C VAL A 156 9.15 17.79 6.19
N LEU A 157 8.62 17.69 4.97
CA LEU A 157 8.71 16.50 4.14
C LEU A 157 10.17 16.19 3.75
N LEU A 158 10.93 17.21 3.33
CA LEU A 158 12.36 17.06 3.05
C LEU A 158 13.15 16.61 4.28
N LEU A 159 12.90 17.20 5.45
CA LEU A 159 13.54 16.80 6.70
C LEU A 159 13.25 15.32 7.04
N PHE A 160 12.01 14.88 6.87
CA PHE A 160 11.62 13.49 7.15
C PHE A 160 12.34 12.50 6.24
N TYR A 161 12.40 12.78 4.94
CA TYR A 161 13.15 11.95 3.99
C TYR A 161 14.64 11.99 4.25
N CYS A 162 15.23 13.14 4.58
CA CYS A 162 16.64 13.24 4.94
C CYS A 162 16.98 12.42 6.19
N ILE A 163 16.14 12.47 7.23
CA ILE A 163 16.32 11.67 8.45
C ILE A 163 16.20 10.17 8.13
N ALA A 164 15.20 9.77 7.35
CA ALA A 164 15.06 8.38 6.90
C ALA A 164 16.29 7.90 6.11
N LEU A 165 16.85 8.75 5.25
CA LEU A 165 18.07 8.46 4.47
C LEU A 165 19.31 8.33 5.37
N ILE A 166 19.45 9.19 6.38
CA ILE A 166 20.55 9.13 7.36
C ILE A 166 20.46 7.84 8.18
N ILE A 167 19.26 7.45 8.63
CA ILE A 167 19.05 6.19 9.36
C ILE A 167 19.43 5.01 8.46
N TYR A 168 18.97 5.01 7.20
CA TYR A 168 19.29 3.96 6.24
C TYR A 168 20.80 3.84 5.98
N CYS A 169 21.50 4.97 5.79
CA CYS A 169 22.96 4.99 5.64
C CYS A 169 23.70 4.48 6.88
N LYS A 170 23.17 4.74 8.08
CA LYS A 170 23.79 4.29 9.33
C LYS A 170 23.63 2.79 9.54
N THR A 171 22.42 2.27 9.32
CA THR A 171 22.15 0.83 9.40
C THR A 171 22.95 0.02 8.37
N TYR A 172 23.14 0.53 7.16
CA TYR A 172 23.96 -0.14 6.14
C TYR A 172 25.47 -0.08 6.44
N ALA A 173 25.92 0.94 7.19
CA ALA A 173 27.32 1.04 7.63
C ALA A 173 27.64 0.06 8.77
N ASP A 174 26.66 -0.26 9.62
CA ASP A 174 26.81 -1.21 10.74
C ASP A 174 26.78 -2.69 10.27
N ASP A 175 26.16 -3.01 9.13
CA ASP A 175 26.15 -4.37 8.53
C ASP A 175 27.47 -4.74 7.80
N VAL A 176 28.39 -3.78 7.61
CA VAL A 176 29.65 -3.95 6.83
C VAL A 176 30.89 -4.06 7.74
N THR A 177 30.74 -4.03 9.06
CA THR A 177 31.82 -4.24 10.06
C THR A 177 31.61 -5.52 10.85
#